data_AF-A0A671FM06-F1
#
_entry.id   AF-A0A671FM06-F1
#
_cell.length_a   1.000
_cell.length_b   1.000
_cell.length_c   1.000
_cell.angle_alpha   90.00
_cell.angle_beta   90.00
_cell.angle_gamma   90.00
#
_symmetry.space_group_name_H-M   'P 1'
#
loop_
_entity.id
_entity.type
_entity.pdbx_description
1 polymer ?
#
loop_
_entity_poly.entity_id
_entity_poly.type
_entity_poly.pdbx_seq_one_letter_code
_entity_poly.pdbx_strand_id
1 'polypeptide(L)'
;MTEHDWGKKNTSASNSDTEMKAEQLPPCVNPGNPVFSCMLDPKTLHTATSLSKPKMIMYKTNSSTYGEFLPMPQFFPCNYTPKEQAFTNHIRATGFYQNNNLNTTPDRIRTLDFPDFQHTL
;
A
#
# COMPACT_ATOMS: atom_id res chain seq x y z
N MET A 1 14.45 23.03 -63.21
CA MET A 1 15.03 23.02 -61.85
C MET A 1 15.20 21.56 -61.47
N THR A 2 16.45 21.12 -61.56
CA THR A 2 17.11 19.87 -61.10
C THR A 2 16.31 18.73 -60.43
N GLU A 3 16.54 17.55 -61.02
CA GLU A 3 16.58 16.17 -60.51
C GLU A 3 16.95 16.01 -59.02
N HIS A 4 16.43 14.96 -58.36
CA HIS A 4 17.24 13.90 -57.74
C HIS A 4 16.36 12.72 -57.25
N ASP A 5 16.65 11.54 -57.81
CA ASP A 5 16.28 10.21 -57.32
C ASP A 5 17.04 9.87 -56.03
N TRP A 6 16.36 9.28 -55.04
CA TRP A 6 17.01 8.45 -54.03
C TRP A 6 16.04 7.41 -53.47
N GLY A 7 16.32 6.15 -53.78
CA GLY A 7 15.51 5.00 -53.39
C GLY A 7 15.62 4.53 -51.94
N LYS A 8 14.81 3.50 -51.67
CA LYS A 8 14.93 2.44 -50.66
C LYS A 8 15.33 2.87 -49.23
N LYS A 9 14.40 2.69 -48.28
CA LYS A 9 14.60 1.68 -47.21
C LYS A 9 13.29 1.36 -46.51
N ASN A 10 12.84 0.12 -46.70
CA ASN A 10 11.81 -0.50 -45.88
C ASN A 10 12.33 -0.52 -44.44
N THR A 11 11.73 0.29 -43.56
CA THR A 11 11.99 0.18 -42.12
C THR A 11 11.15 -0.97 -41.60
N SER A 12 11.66 -2.18 -41.81
CA SER A 12 11.32 -3.31 -40.95
C SER A 12 11.88 -2.96 -39.57
N ALA A 13 10.99 -2.60 -38.64
CA ALA A 13 11.32 -2.66 -37.24
C ALA A 13 11.65 -4.14 -36.95
N SER A 14 12.95 -4.42 -36.85
CA SER A 14 13.44 -5.67 -36.33
C SER A 14 13.03 -5.73 -34.86
N ASN A 15 11.84 -6.28 -34.61
CA ASN A 15 11.60 -6.97 -33.36
C ASN A 15 12.55 -8.16 -33.42
N SER A 16 13.73 -8.04 -32.82
CA SER A 16 14.52 -9.19 -32.46
C SER A 16 13.86 -9.85 -31.26
N ASP A 17 12.63 -10.35 -31.46
CA ASP A 17 12.16 -11.53 -30.76
C ASP A 17 13.05 -12.64 -31.27
N THR A 18 14.24 -12.68 -30.67
CA THR A 18 15.09 -13.86 -30.73
C THR A 18 14.32 -14.87 -29.90
N GLU A 19 13.35 -15.52 -30.54
CA GLU A 19 12.81 -16.80 -30.14
C GLU A 19 14.01 -17.75 -30.17
N MET A 20 14.83 -17.66 -29.12
CA MET A 20 15.77 -18.71 -28.79
C MET A 20 14.89 -19.90 -28.53
N LYS A 21 14.73 -20.72 -29.58
CA LYS A 21 14.22 -22.08 -29.54
C LYS A 21 14.61 -22.64 -28.19
N ALA A 22 13.62 -22.92 -27.35
CA ALA A 22 13.83 -23.54 -26.05
C ALA A 22 14.59 -24.83 -26.32
N GLU A 23 15.90 -24.80 -26.10
CA GLU A 23 16.74 -25.96 -26.18
C GLU A 23 16.15 -26.95 -25.18
N GLN A 24 15.77 -28.13 -25.65
CA GLN A 24 15.17 -29.16 -24.80
C GLN A 24 16.24 -29.60 -23.81
N LEU A 25 16.30 -28.86 -22.70
CA LEU A 25 17.18 -29.15 -21.59
C LEU A 25 16.86 -30.55 -21.10
N PRO A 26 17.88 -31.35 -20.76
CA PRO A 26 17.66 -32.70 -20.26
C PRO A 26 16.71 -32.68 -19.07
N PRO A 27 15.84 -33.70 -18.90
CA PRO A 27 14.94 -33.77 -17.76
C PRO A 27 15.73 -33.65 -16.47
N CYS A 28 15.39 -32.66 -15.65
CA CYS A 28 16.03 -32.44 -14.37
C CYS A 28 15.85 -33.67 -13.48
N VAL A 29 16.89 -34.48 -13.34
CA VAL A 29 16.84 -35.66 -12.47
C VAL A 29 17.14 -35.20 -11.06
N ASN A 30 16.11 -35.17 -10.22
CA ASN A 30 16.14 -34.72 -8.82
C ASN A 30 16.22 -33.19 -8.64
N PRO A 31 15.15 -32.43 -8.97
CA PRO A 31 15.16 -30.96 -8.95
C PRO A 31 15.37 -30.33 -7.57
N GLY A 32 15.33 -31.09 -6.48
CA GLY A 32 15.50 -30.56 -5.14
C GLY A 32 14.45 -29.49 -4.83
N ASN A 33 14.90 -28.30 -4.42
CA ASN A 33 14.01 -27.17 -4.16
C ASN A 33 13.46 -26.58 -5.48
N PRO A 34 12.13 -26.57 -5.69
CA PRO A 34 11.51 -26.05 -6.91
C PRO A 34 11.93 -24.62 -7.27
N VAL A 35 12.17 -23.75 -6.28
CA VAL A 35 12.59 -22.35 -6.47
C VAL A 35 13.94 -22.24 -7.16
N PHE A 36 14.83 -23.22 -6.97
CA PHE A 36 16.17 -23.27 -7.57
C PHE A 36 16.27 -24.33 -8.66
N SER A 37 15.16 -24.97 -9.03
CA SER A 37 15.14 -26.02 -10.04
C SER A 37 15.03 -25.43 -11.44
N CYS A 38 15.63 -26.09 -12.43
CA CYS A 38 15.51 -25.68 -13.82
C CYS A 38 14.13 -26.00 -14.44
N MET A 39 13.16 -26.44 -13.63
CA MET A 39 11.80 -26.76 -14.09
C MET A 39 10.86 -25.54 -14.07
N LEU A 40 11.19 -24.48 -13.33
CA LEU A 40 10.36 -23.28 -13.24
C LEU A 40 11.02 -22.11 -13.97
N ASP A 41 10.24 -21.39 -14.77
CA ASP A 41 10.71 -20.15 -15.39
C ASP A 41 10.84 -19.08 -14.29
N PRO A 42 12.03 -18.50 -14.06
CA PRO A 42 12.21 -17.45 -13.05
C PRO A 42 11.27 -16.26 -13.22
N LYS A 43 10.81 -15.97 -14.45
CA LYS A 43 9.83 -14.89 -14.73
C LYS A 43 8.43 -15.18 -14.19
N THR A 44 8.14 -16.43 -13.84
CA THR A 44 6.84 -16.85 -13.29
C THR A 44 6.86 -16.93 -11.76
N LEU A 45 8.05 -16.90 -11.14
CA LEU A 45 8.25 -17.05 -9.70
C LEU A 45 8.04 -15.73 -8.95
N HIS A 46 6.78 -15.32 -8.83
CA HIS A 46 6.38 -14.13 -8.08
C HIS A 46 5.62 -14.46 -6.78
N THR A 47 5.68 -13.56 -5.81
CA THR A 47 4.89 -13.63 -4.57
C THR A 47 3.39 -13.52 -4.87
N ALA A 48 2.61 -14.51 -4.41
CA ALA A 48 1.16 -14.59 -4.60
C ALA A 48 0.37 -13.77 -3.57
N THR A 49 0.65 -12.47 -3.49
CA THR A 49 0.04 -11.58 -2.50
C THR A 49 -1.01 -10.69 -3.16
N SER A 50 -2.26 -10.73 -2.68
CA SER A 50 -3.37 -10.00 -3.32
C SER A 50 -3.32 -8.48 -3.14
N LEU A 51 -2.68 -7.96 -2.07
CA LEU A 51 -2.66 -6.53 -1.75
C LEU A 51 -1.32 -5.84 -2.06
N SER A 52 -0.30 -6.59 -2.48
CA SER A 52 1.03 -6.05 -2.74
C SER A 52 1.48 -6.34 -4.18
N LYS A 53 2.43 -5.56 -4.67
CA LYS A 53 2.98 -5.78 -6.02
C LYS A 53 3.71 -7.12 -6.05
N PRO A 54 3.45 -7.98 -7.06
CA PRO A 54 4.14 -9.25 -7.19
C PRO A 54 5.64 -9.02 -7.35
N LYS A 55 6.44 -9.52 -6.40
CA LYS A 55 7.91 -9.47 -6.44
C LYS A 55 8.46 -10.85 -6.73
N MET A 56 9.58 -10.90 -7.43
CA MET A 56 10.29 -12.16 -7.66
C MET A 56 10.70 -12.76 -6.31
N ILE A 57 10.41 -14.04 -6.08
CA ILE A 57 10.54 -14.69 -4.76
C ILE A 57 11.98 -14.60 -4.22
N MET A 58 12.96 -14.68 -5.12
CA MET A 58 14.39 -14.55 -4.79
C MET A 58 14.80 -13.20 -4.20
N TYR A 59 14.01 -12.15 -4.44
CA TYR A 59 14.25 -10.79 -3.93
C TYR A 59 13.24 -10.40 -2.83
N LYS A 60 12.58 -11.38 -2.18
CA LYS A 60 11.67 -11.12 -1.05
C LYS A 60 12.48 -10.51 0.10
N THR A 61 12.10 -9.30 0.53
CA THR A 61 12.69 -8.60 1.67
C THR A 61 11.72 -8.60 2.85
N ASN A 62 12.19 -8.35 4.07
CA ASN A 62 11.31 -8.22 5.24
C ASN A 62 10.28 -7.09 5.06
N SER A 63 10.62 -6.03 4.33
CA SER A 63 9.65 -4.97 4.03
C SER A 63 8.49 -5.41 3.12
N SER A 64 8.61 -6.52 2.41
CA SER A 64 7.50 -7.06 1.60
C SER A 64 6.42 -7.79 2.40
N THR A 65 6.63 -8.02 3.70
CA THR A 65 5.60 -8.62 4.57
C THR A 65 4.51 -7.62 4.94
N TYR A 66 4.80 -6.31 4.86
CA TYR A 66 3.79 -5.27 5.05
C TYR A 66 2.74 -5.35 3.93
N GLY A 67 1.47 -5.49 4.32
CA GLY A 67 0.36 -5.65 3.37
C GLY A 67 0.28 -7.04 2.72
N GLU A 68 0.98 -8.05 3.27
CA GLU A 68 0.90 -9.43 2.77
C GLU A 68 -0.48 -10.07 3.01
N PHE A 69 -1.16 -9.65 4.07
CA PHE A 69 -2.45 -10.20 4.46
C PHE A 69 -3.62 -9.35 3.97
N LEU A 70 -4.68 -10.03 3.52
CA LEU A 70 -5.95 -9.38 3.25
C LEU A 70 -6.62 -8.97 4.57
N PRO A 71 -7.20 -7.75 4.65
CA PRO A 71 -7.99 -7.37 5.80
C PRO A 71 -9.25 -8.24 5.86
N MET A 72 -9.36 -9.04 6.91
CA MET A 72 -10.55 -9.82 7.22
C MET A 72 -11.42 -9.07 8.25
N PRO A 73 -12.75 -9.27 8.25
CA PRO A 73 -13.68 -8.63 9.20
C PRO A 73 -13.26 -8.74 10.68
N GLN A 74 -12.59 -9.83 11.06
CA GLN A 74 -12.13 -10.08 12.43
C GLN A 74 -11.01 -9.14 12.88
N PHE A 75 -10.29 -8.50 11.96
CA PHE A 75 -9.25 -7.52 12.29
C PHE A 75 -9.79 -6.11 12.52
N PHE A 76 -11.06 -5.86 12.18
CA PHE A 76 -11.66 -4.54 12.38
C PHE A 76 -12.13 -4.36 13.83
N PRO A 77 -11.97 -3.16 14.40
CA PRO A 77 -12.56 -2.87 15.70
C PRO A 77 -14.08 -2.89 15.60
N CYS A 78 -14.76 -3.40 16.64
CA CYS A 78 -16.24 -3.42 16.68
C CYS A 78 -16.85 -2.01 16.72
N ASN A 79 -16.10 -1.03 17.25
CA ASN A 79 -16.51 0.37 17.30
C ASN A 79 -15.33 1.26 16.92
N TYR A 80 -15.60 2.26 16.08
CA TYR A 80 -14.64 3.30 15.72
C TYR A 80 -15.27 4.66 15.97
N THR A 81 -14.73 5.40 16.94
CA THR A 81 -15.17 6.76 17.28
C THR A 81 -14.11 7.75 16.80
N PRO A 82 -14.18 8.22 15.53
CA PRO A 82 -13.22 9.19 15.03
C PRO A 82 -13.32 10.49 15.82
N LYS A 83 -12.17 11.12 16.10
CA LYS A 83 -12.15 12.47 16.65
C LYS A 83 -12.54 13.46 15.57
N GLU A 84 -13.75 13.99 15.65
CA GLU A 84 -14.21 15.06 14.77
C GLU A 84 -13.61 16.42 15.21
N GLN A 85 -13.09 17.19 14.26
CA GLN A 85 -12.57 18.54 14.49
C GLN A 85 -13.32 19.60 13.68
N ALA A 86 -14.46 19.26 13.08
CA ALA A 86 -15.23 20.17 12.22
C ALA A 86 -15.58 21.47 12.95
N PHE A 87 -16.08 21.37 14.19
CA PHE A 87 -16.40 22.53 15.03
C PHE A 87 -15.15 23.39 15.33
N THR A 88 -14.06 22.78 15.79
CA THR A 88 -12.81 23.51 16.08
C THR A 88 -12.23 24.18 14.84
N ASN A 89 -12.29 23.51 13.68
CA ASN A 89 -11.82 24.06 12.41
C ASN A 89 -12.69 25.24 11.96
N HIS A 90 -14.01 25.16 12.19
CA HIS A 90 -14.92 26.27 11.90
C HIS A 90 -14.59 27.50 12.76
N ILE A 91 -14.44 27.32 14.07
CA ILE A 91 -14.02 28.41 14.99
C ILE A 91 -12.67 28.99 14.59
N ARG A 92 -11.70 28.15 14.20
CA ARG A 92 -10.39 28.63 13.71
C ARG A 92 -10.51 29.48 12.44
N ALA A 93 -11.42 29.11 11.53
CA ALA A 93 -11.58 29.80 10.25
C ALA A 93 -12.36 31.12 10.38
N THR A 94 -13.31 31.21 11.32
CA THR A 94 -14.20 32.38 11.47
C THR A 94 -13.85 33.28 12.65
N GLY A 95 -13.10 32.78 13.63
CA GLY A 95 -12.74 33.49 14.86
C GLY A 95 -11.47 34.33 14.74
N PHE A 96 -11.39 35.42 15.51
CA PHE A 96 -10.14 36.14 15.74
C PHE A 96 -9.17 35.24 16.52
N TYR A 97 -7.90 35.18 16.09
CA TYR A 97 -6.85 34.34 16.71
C TYR A 97 -6.67 34.58 18.22
N GLN A 98 -7.01 35.79 18.67
CA GLN A 98 -6.91 36.23 20.05
C GLN A 98 -8.23 35.88 20.77
N ASN A 99 -8.17 34.96 21.74
CA ASN A 99 -9.27 34.46 22.59
C ASN A 99 -9.96 33.14 22.16
N ASN A 100 -9.21 32.16 21.67
CA ASN A 100 -9.73 30.80 21.38
C ASN A 100 -9.82 29.87 22.60
N ASN A 101 -9.86 30.44 23.81
CA ASN A 101 -9.91 29.68 25.05
C ASN A 101 -11.37 29.35 25.37
N LEU A 102 -11.69 28.08 25.61
CA LEU A 102 -13.01 27.71 26.11
C LEU A 102 -13.06 27.98 27.62
N ASN A 103 -14.14 28.60 28.09
CA ASN A 103 -14.41 28.73 29.53
C ASN A 103 -14.72 27.34 30.10
N THR A 104 -13.69 26.66 30.62
CA THR A 104 -13.80 25.36 31.29
C THR A 104 -13.95 25.50 32.81
N THR A 105 -13.97 26.74 33.32
CA THR A 105 -14.15 27.00 34.73
C THR A 105 -15.55 26.55 35.17
N PRO A 106 -15.67 25.70 36.20
CA PRO A 106 -16.97 25.30 36.73
C PRO A 106 -17.72 26.53 37.23
N ASP A 107 -19.01 26.62 36.92
CA ASP A 107 -19.87 27.71 37.37
C ASP A 107 -19.96 27.67 38.90
N ARG A 108 -19.39 28.68 39.56
CA ARG A 108 -19.29 28.77 41.02
C ARG A 108 -20.63 29.15 41.67
N ILE A 109 -21.61 29.61 40.88
CA ILE A 109 -22.91 30.09 41.37
C ILE A 109 -23.96 28.97 41.36
N ARG A 110 -23.76 27.94 40.53
CA ARG A 110 -24.48 26.69 40.70
C ARG A 110 -23.89 25.99 41.91
N THR A 111 -24.46 26.26 43.08
CA THR A 111 -24.37 25.40 44.25
C THR A 111 -24.73 23.99 43.79
N LEU A 112 -23.72 23.20 43.45
CA LEU A 112 -23.91 21.78 43.23
C LEU A 112 -24.11 21.23 44.64
N ASP A 113 -25.35 20.96 45.02
CA ASP A 113 -25.74 20.41 46.33
C ASP A 113 -25.26 18.95 46.52
N PHE A 114 -24.09 18.60 46.01
CA PHE A 114 -23.47 17.28 46.19
C PHE A 114 -22.11 17.43 46.86
N PRO A 115 -22.08 17.44 48.21
CA PRO A 115 -20.84 17.52 48.97
C PRO A 115 -20.11 16.18 49.12
N ASP A 116 -20.53 15.09 48.48
CA ASP A 116 -19.86 13.78 48.65
C ASP A 116 -19.94 12.91 47.38
N PHE A 117 -18.90 12.97 46.55
CA PHE A 117 -18.57 11.86 45.67
C PHE A 117 -17.61 10.92 46.40
N GLN A 118 -18.16 10.05 47.26
CA GLN A 118 -17.41 8.90 47.76
C GLN A 118 -17.34 7.86 46.66
N HIS A 119 -16.23 7.87 45.91
CA HIS A 119 -15.89 6.79 45.01
C HIS A 119 -15.30 5.63 45.83
N THR A 120 -16.14 4.71 46.27
CA THR A 120 -15.69 3.45 46.87
C THR A 120 -15.15 2.52 45.79
N LEU A 121 -14.01 1.86 46.07
CA LEU A 121 -13.36 0.86 45.23
C LEU A 121 -14.21 -0.41 45.07
#